data_AF-A0A350YP85-F1
#
_entry.id   AF-A0A350YP85-F1
#
_cell.length_a   1.000
_cell.length_b   1.000
_cell.length_c   1.000
_cell.angle_alpha   90.00
_cell.angle_beta   90.00
_cell.angle_gamma   90.00
#
_symmetry.space_group_name_H-M   'P 1'
#
loop_
_entity.id
_entity.type
_entity.pdbx_description
1 polymer ?
#
loop_
_entity_poly.entity_id
_entity_poly.type
_entity_poly.pdbx_seq_one_letter_code
_entity_poly.pdbx_strand_id
1 'polypeptide(L)' 'MSEKYSVSPAGEKFPLPKPEDYLKEFETIKKRVEKERAKGREIVVVMGVGFVGAVMAAIVA' A
#
# COMPACT_ATOMS: atom_id res chain seq x y z
N MET A 1 -11.46 -19.32 14.22
CA MET A 1 -11.28 -18.93 12.80
C MET A 1 -9.79 -18.84 12.56
N SER A 2 -9.24 -19.65 11.64
CA SER A 2 -7.80 -19.66 11.37
C SER A 2 -7.38 -18.32 10.77
N GLU A 3 -6.50 -17.59 11.46
CA GLU A 3 -5.87 -16.39 10.91
C GLU A 3 -5.16 -16.78 9.60
N LYS A 4 -5.50 -16.09 8.51
CA LYS A 4 -4.87 -16.29 7.21
C LYS A 4 -3.57 -15.48 7.18
N TYR A 5 -2.47 -16.19 7.06
CA TYR A 5 -1.14 -15.63 6.89
C TYR A 5 -0.73 -15.77 5.44
N SER A 6 -0.05 -14.75 4.93
CA SER A 6 0.70 -14.87 3.68
C SER A 6 2.16 -15.21 4.01
N VAL A 7 2.76 -16.08 3.21
CA VAL A 7 4.12 -16.59 3.46
C VAL A 7 5.05 -16.09 2.36
N SER A 8 6.17 -15.47 2.75
CA SER A 8 7.18 -15.02 1.79
C SER A 8 7.92 -16.21 1.18
N PRO A 9 8.62 -16.03 0.04
CA PRO A 9 9.52 -17.05 -0.51
C PRO A 9 10.60 -17.52 0.50
N ALA A 10 10.94 -16.68 1.49
CA ALA A 10 11.87 -17.02 2.57
C ALA A 10 11.21 -17.76 3.75
N GLY A 11 9.88 -17.97 3.72
CA GLY A 11 9.14 -18.67 4.76
C GLY A 11 8.58 -17.77 5.88
N GLU A 12 8.80 -16.46 5.81
CA GLU A 12 8.27 -15.52 6.79
C GLU A 12 6.76 -15.35 6.66
N LYS A 13 6.06 -15.36 7.79
CA LYS A 13 4.59 -15.23 7.84
C LYS A 13 4.20 -13.79 8.13
N PHE A 14 3.37 -13.23 7.26
CA PHE A 14 2.79 -11.92 7.41
C PHE A 14 1.28 -12.07 7.59
N PRO A 15 0.68 -11.47 8.64
CA PRO A 15 -0.76 -11.47 8.79
C PRO A 15 -1.38 -10.76 7.58
N LEU A 16 -2.49 -11.30 7.07
CA LEU A 16 -3.22 -10.59 6.03
C LEU A 16 -3.79 -9.28 6.60
N PRO A 17 -3.71 -8.17 5.85
CA PRO A 17 -4.23 -6.89 6.29
C PRO A 17 -5.75 -6.98 6.52
N LYS A 18 -6.21 -6.34 7.59
CA LYS A 18 -7.63 -6.20 7.88
C LYS A 18 -8.23 -5.08 7.02
N PRO A 19 -9.56 -5.08 6.81
CA PRO A 19 -10.25 -3.96 6.16
C PRO A 19 -9.89 -2.59 6.75
N GLU A 20 -9.71 -2.51 8.07
CA GLU A 20 -9.33 -1.28 8.78
C GLU A 20 -7.93 -0.78 8.40
N ASP A 21 -7.00 -1.68 8.09
CA ASP A 21 -5.61 -1.31 7.76
C ASP A 21 -5.54 -0.61 6.40
N TYR A 22 -6.43 -0.96 5.46
CA TYR A 22 -6.55 -0.28 4.17
C TYR A 22 -6.96 1.18 4.32
N LEU A 23 -7.86 1.49 5.25
CA LEU A 23 -8.29 2.88 5.49
C LEU A 23 -7.13 3.75 5.99
N LYS A 24 -6.32 3.22 6.92
CA LYS A 24 -5.14 3.90 7.45
C LYS A 24 -4.06 4.10 6.37
N GLU A 25 -3.84 3.08 5.55
CA GLU A 25 -2.86 3.14 4.47
C GLU A 25 -3.30 4.14 3.39
N PHE A 26 -4.58 4.15 3.03
CA PHE A 26 -5.15 5.10 2.07
C PHE A 26 -4.95 6.56 2.50
N GLU A 27 -5.24 6.89 3.76
CA GLU A 27 -5.02 8.23 4.32
C GLU A 27 -3.52 8.62 4.31
N THR A 28 -2.64 7.66 4.57
CA THR A 28 -1.18 7.87 4.51
C THR A 28 -0.71 8.19 3.09
N ILE A 29 -1.19 7.43 2.11
CA ILE A 29 -0.87 7.63 0.70
C ILE A 29 -1.43 8.96 0.21
N LYS A 30 -2.67 9.31 0.57
CA LYS A 30 -3.30 10.57 0.19
C LYS A 30 -2.46 11.78 0.59
N LYS A 31 -1.97 11.82 1.83
CA LYS A 31 -1.07 12.89 2.31
C LYS A 31 0.23 12.98 1.53
N ARG A 32 0.82 11.84 1.14
CA ARG A 32 2.04 11.81 0.32
C ARG A 32 1.77 12.32 -1.08
N VAL A 33 0.66 11.89 -1.70
CA VAL A 33 0.24 12.34 -3.03
C VAL A 33 0.01 13.85 -3.04
N GLU A 34 -0.68 14.40 -2.05
CA GLU A 34 -0.90 15.85 -1.93
C GLU A 34 0.42 16.63 -1.84
N LYS A 35 1.36 16.16 -1.00
CA LYS A 35 2.67 16.79 -0.84
C LYS A 35 3.49 16.79 -2.12
N GLU A 36 3.44 15.70 -2.88
CA GLU A 36 4.21 15.57 -4.12
C GLU A 36 3.52 16.29 -5.30
N ARG A 37 2.18 16.33 -5.35
CA ARG A 37 1.42 17.17 -6.30
C ARG A 37 1.71 18.66 -6.09
N ALA A 38 1.84 19.10 -4.83
CA ALA A 38 2.24 20.47 -4.52
C ALA A 38 3.64 20.85 -5.07
N LYS A 39 4.47 19.86 -5.41
CA LYS A 39 5.76 20.05 -6.08
C LYS A 39 5.68 19.98 -7.61
N GLY A 40 4.47 19.93 -8.18
CA GLY A 40 4.24 19.84 -9.62
C GLY A 40 4.53 18.46 -10.23
N ARG A 41 4.57 17.40 -9.42
CA ARG A 41 4.83 16.03 -9.89
C ARG A 41 3.53 15.31 -10.25
N GLU A 42 3.52 14.59 -11.36
CA GLU A 42 2.42 13.66 -11.68
C GLU A 42 2.63 12.34 -10.95
N ILE A 43 1.55 11.81 -10.37
CA ILE A 43 1.63 10.67 -9.46
C ILE A 43 0.55 9.66 -9.82
N VAL A 44 0.97 8.43 -10.05
CA VAL A 44 0.09 7.27 -10.25
C VAL A 44 0.26 6.34 -9.07
N VAL A 45 -0.82 6.07 -8.33
CA VAL A 45 -0.81 5.13 -7.21
C VAL A 45 -1.39 3.80 -7.67
N VAL A 46 -0.63 2.72 -7.50
CA VAL A 46 -1.11 1.35 -7.68
C VAL A 46 -1.35 0.73 -6.32
N MET A 47 -2.60 0.33 -6.07
CA MET A 47 -2.95 -0.46 -4.88
C MET A 47 -3.11 -1.94 -5.26
N GLY A 48 -2.16 -2.76 -4.80
CA GLY A 48 -2.30 -4.22 -4.86
C GLY A 48 -3.25 -4.74 -3.79
N VAL A 49 -4.21 -5.56 -4.19
CA VAL A 49 -5.09 -6.31 -3.28
C VAL A 49 -4.45 -7.68 -3.02
N GLY A 50 -3.50 -7.77 -2.09
CA GLY A 50 -2.73 -8.99 -1.81
C GLY A 50 -1.59 -8.81 -0.80
N PHE A 51 -0.68 -9.81 -0.71
CA PHE A 51 0.50 -9.91 0.18
C PHE A 51 1.35 -8.63 0.33
N VAL A 52 1.24 -7.72 -0.64
CA VAL A 52 2.07 -6.54 -0.76
C VAL A 52 1.12 -5.33 -0.66
N GLY A 53 0.97 -4.78 0.54
CA GLY A 53 0.18 -3.57 0.76
C GLY A 53 0.56 -2.48 -0.25
N ALA A 54 -0.44 -1.80 -0.81
CA ALA A 54 -0.35 -0.66 -1.74
C ALA A 54 1.05 -0.32 -2.29
N VAL A 55 1.59 -1.19 -3.15
CA VAL A 55 2.91 -0.95 -3.72
C VAL A 55 2.80 -0.07 -4.96
N MET A 56 3.41 1.10 -4.78
CA MET A 56 4.01 1.97 -5.78
C MET A 56 3.16 3.16 -6.23
N ALA A 57 3.56 4.33 -5.74
CA ALA A 57 3.32 5.60 -6.41
C ALA A 57 4.41 5.78 -7.47
N ALA A 58 4.14 5.48 -8.74
CA ALA A 58 5.04 5.82 -9.83
C ALA A 58 4.89 7.31 -10.14
N ILE A 59 5.99 8.06 -10.05
CA ILE A 59 6.05 9.45 -10.51
C ILE A 59 6.32 9.39 -12.02
N VAL A 60 5.41 9.94 -12.82
CA VAL A 60 5.66 10.18 -14.24
C VAL A 60 6.14 11.64 -14.34
N ALA A 61 7.29 11.84 -14.97
CA ALA A 61 7.93 13.14 -15.16
C ALA A 61 7.27 13.92 -16.29
#